data_AF-A0A9J6FY84-F1
#
_entry.id   AF-A0A9J6FY84-F1
#
_cell.length_a   1.000
_cell.length_b   1.000
_cell.length_c   1.000
_cell.angle_alpha   90.00
_cell.angle_beta   90.00
_cell.angle_gamma   90.00
#
_symmetry.space_group_name_H-M   'P 1'
#
loop_
_entity.id
_entity.type
_entity.pdbx_description
1 polymer ?
#
loop_
_entity_poly.entity_id
_entity_poly.type
_entity_poly.pdbx_seq_one_letter_code
_entity_poly.pdbx_strand_id
1 'polypeptide(L)'
;MYRPPNSSIDCLNKMSDYMQHHFHPSDKIILTGDFNLTGITWQATNCESSDNALGQALLDTAFIFNLKQVILEPTRVTPHSQNILDLTFVSDNFTNTERVGKY
;
A
#
# COMPACT_ATOMS: atom_id res chain seq x y z
N MET A 1 0.41 6.24 -8.13
CA MET A 1 -0.23 5.14 -8.87
C MET A 1 -1.69 5.50 -9.09
N TYR A 2 -2.25 5.21 -10.25
CA TYR A 2 -3.69 5.29 -10.46
C TYR A 2 -4.16 3.96 -11.04
N ARG A 3 -5.10 3.31 -10.34
CA ARG A 3 -5.79 2.12 -10.82
C ARG A 3 -7.27 2.48 -11.00
N PRO A 4 -7.81 2.42 -12.23
CA PRO A 4 -9.23 2.63 -12.46
C PRO A 4 -10.09 1.60 -11.71
N PRO A 5 -11.34 1.95 -11.33
CA PRO A 5 -12.26 0.99 -10.73
C PRO A 5 -12.48 -0.21 -11.67
N ASN A 6 -12.72 -1.39 -11.09
CA ASN A 6 -12.94 -2.66 -11.82
C ASN A 6 -11.79 -3.11 -12.75
N SER A 7 -10.60 -2.51 -12.64
CA SER A 7 -9.43 -2.97 -13.41
C SER A 7 -8.99 -4.37 -12.99
N SER A 8 -8.38 -5.12 -13.91
CA SER A 8 -7.79 -6.42 -13.60
C SER A 8 -6.60 -6.28 -12.63
N ILE A 9 -6.17 -7.42 -12.09
CA ILE A 9 -4.97 -7.54 -11.25
C ILE A 9 -3.68 -7.19 -12.00
N ASP A 10 -3.69 -7.23 -13.33
CA ASP A 10 -2.51 -6.99 -14.17
C ASP A 10 -1.87 -5.63 -13.92
N CYS A 11 -2.66 -4.62 -13.52
CA CYS A 11 -2.13 -3.30 -13.16
C CYS A 11 -1.21 -3.38 -11.93
N LEU A 12 -1.61 -4.18 -10.92
CA LEU A 12 -0.81 -4.39 -9.70
C LEU A 12 0.41 -5.26 -9.99
N ASN A 13 0.24 -6.31 -10.80
CA ASN A 13 1.36 -7.17 -11.20
C ASN A 13 2.43 -6.38 -11.98
N LYS A 14 2.02 -5.59 -12.98
CA LYS A 14 2.95 -4.72 -13.74
C LYS A 14 3.65 -3.70 -12.86
N MET A 15 2.95 -3.15 -11.86
CA MET A 15 3.56 -2.26 -10.88
C MET A 15 4.59 -2.99 -10.04
N SER A 16 4.27 -4.19 -9.53
CA SER A 16 5.19 -5.01 -8.76
C SER A 16 6.43 -5.39 -9.57
N ASP A 17 6.24 -5.85 -10.80
CA ASP A 17 7.32 -6.19 -11.73
C ASP A 17 8.22 -4.98 -11.97
N TYR A 18 7.64 -3.82 -12.28
CA TYR A 18 8.39 -2.58 -12.46
C TYR A 18 9.21 -2.25 -11.21
N MET A 19 8.60 -2.34 -10.02
CA MET A 19 9.31 -2.02 -8.79
C MET A 19 10.47 -3.00 -8.54
N GLN A 20 10.26 -4.29 -8.73
CA GLN A 20 11.29 -5.34 -8.55
C GLN A 20 12.46 -5.20 -9.52
N HIS A 21 12.23 -4.66 -10.72
CA HIS A 21 13.29 -4.41 -11.69
C HIS A 21 14.09 -3.12 -11.42
N HIS A 22 13.51 -2.14 -10.72
CA HIS A 22 14.06 -0.78 -10.65
C HIS A 22 14.45 -0.29 -9.26
N PHE A 23 13.99 -0.94 -8.19
CA PHE A 23 14.28 -0.55 -6.82
C PHE A 23 14.84 -1.71 -6.00
N HIS A 24 15.65 -1.37 -5.01
CA HIS A 24 16.07 -2.32 -3.98
C HIS A 24 15.15 -2.22 -2.75
N PRO A 25 14.92 -3.33 -2.00
CA PRO A 25 14.16 -3.31 -0.74
C PRO A 25 14.69 -2.34 0.33
N SER A 26 15.96 -1.92 0.23
CA SER A 26 16.60 -0.94 1.12
C SER A 26 16.41 0.51 0.69
N ASP A 27 15.81 0.75 -0.47
CA ASP A 27 15.57 2.11 -0.95
C ASP A 27 14.53 2.82 -0.09
N LYS A 28 14.57 4.16 -0.13
CA LYS A 28 13.57 5.02 0.48
C LYS A 28 12.41 5.20 -0.51
N ILE A 29 11.35 4.40 -0.34
CA ILE A 29 10.21 4.34 -1.26
C ILE A 29 8.96 4.95 -0.62
N ILE A 30 8.30 5.85 -1.36
CA ILE A 30 6.93 6.29 -1.10
C ILE A 30 6.09 5.84 -2.30
N LEU A 31 5.16 4.91 -2.08
CA LEU A 31 4.19 4.47 -3.07
C LEU A 31 2.82 5.02 -2.66
N THR A 32 2.28 5.94 -3.46
CA THR A 32 1.00 6.60 -3.15
C THR A 32 0.11 6.71 -4.38
N GLY A 33 -1.20 6.76 -4.15
CA GLY A 33 -2.19 7.17 -5.14
C GLY A 33 -3.56 6.52 -4.94
N ASP A 34 -4.43 6.63 -5.94
CA ASP A 34 -5.79 6.10 -5.92
C ASP A 34 -5.83 4.69 -6.53
N PHE A 35 -6.08 3.69 -5.67
CA PHE A 35 -6.06 2.28 -6.04
C PHE A 35 -7.46 1.75 -6.42
N ASN A 36 -8.53 2.48 -6.09
CA ASN A 36 -9.92 2.04 -6.26
C ASN A 36 -10.16 0.57 -5.82
N LEU A 37 -9.63 0.20 -4.65
CA LEU A 37 -9.81 -1.12 -4.04
C LEU A 37 -10.91 -1.06 -2.98
N THR A 38 -12.17 -1.07 -3.43
CA THR A 38 -13.35 -1.04 -2.56
C THR A 38 -13.54 -2.36 -1.82
N GLY A 39 -14.07 -2.30 -0.59
CA GLY A 39 -14.38 -3.49 0.20
C GLY A 39 -13.15 -4.16 0.83
N ILE A 40 -12.03 -3.45 0.87
CA ILE A 40 -10.84 -3.86 1.60
C ILE A 40 -10.69 -2.94 2.82
N THR A 41 -10.74 -3.51 4.01
CA THR A 41 -10.36 -2.78 5.23
C THR A 41 -8.84 -2.82 5.35
N TRP A 42 -8.20 -1.69 5.06
CA TRP A 42 -6.75 -1.57 5.16
C TRP A 42 -6.32 -1.33 6.60
N GLN A 43 -5.41 -2.16 7.10
CA GLN A 43 -4.60 -1.86 8.27
C GLN A 43 -3.13 -1.76 7.84
N ALA A 44 -2.25 -1.36 8.75
CA ALA A 44 -0.84 -1.10 8.43
C ALA A 44 -0.11 -2.29 7.77
N THR A 45 -0.47 -3.53 8.15
CA THR A 45 0.21 -4.77 7.71
C THR A 45 -0.74 -5.88 7.24
N ASN A 46 -2.04 -5.62 7.19
CA ASN A 46 -3.01 -6.60 6.74
C ASN A 46 -4.16 -5.91 5.99
N CYS A 47 -4.99 -6.72 5.36
CA CYS A 47 -6.25 -6.25 4.84
C CYS A 47 -7.37 -7.26 5.15
N GLU A 48 -8.48 -6.81 5.76
CA GLU A 48 -9.62 -7.67 6.04
C GLU A 48 -10.48 -7.81 4.79
N SER A 49 -10.08 -8.71 3.90
CA SER A 49 -10.93 -9.28 2.86
C SER A 49 -10.36 -10.64 2.47
N SER A 50 -10.96 -11.71 2.98
CA SER A 50 -10.45 -13.09 2.90
C SER A 50 -10.33 -13.67 1.48
N ASP A 51 -10.84 -12.98 0.46
CA ASP A 51 -10.86 -13.47 -0.94
C ASP A 51 -10.44 -12.41 -1.99
N ASN A 52 -9.65 -11.39 -1.61
CA ASN A 52 -9.24 -10.36 -2.58
C ASN A 52 -7.81 -10.53 -3.07
N ALA A 53 -7.65 -11.20 -4.21
CA ALA A 53 -6.37 -11.34 -4.92
C ALA A 53 -5.68 -9.98 -5.19
N LEU A 54 -6.45 -8.89 -5.34
CA LEU A 54 -5.89 -7.55 -5.51
C LEU A 54 -5.26 -7.02 -4.22
N GLY A 55 -5.90 -7.27 -3.08
CA GLY A 55 -5.36 -6.92 -1.77
C GLY A 55 -4.04 -7.66 -1.50
N GLN A 56 -4.04 -8.96 -1.75
CA GLN A 56 -2.85 -9.81 -1.58
C GLN A 56 -1.70 -9.38 -2.50
N ALA A 57 -1.94 -9.14 -3.79
CA ALA A 57 -0.89 -8.67 -4.69
C ALA A 57 -0.25 -7.34 -4.25
N LEU A 58 -1.05 -6.43 -3.68
CA LEU A 58 -0.54 -5.19 -3.13
C LEU A 58 0.25 -5.41 -1.83
N LEU A 59 -0.22 -6.28 -0.94
CA LEU A 59 0.48 -6.64 0.30
C LEU A 59 1.81 -7.37 0.01
N ASP A 60 1.83 -8.30 -0.94
CA ASP A 60 3.05 -9.00 -1.35
C ASP A 60 4.11 -8.00 -1.83
N THR A 61 3.70 -7.03 -2.65
CA THR A 61 4.57 -5.94 -3.08
C THR A 61 5.03 -5.10 -1.88
N ALA A 62 4.13 -4.76 -0.96
CA ALA A 62 4.50 -4.03 0.26
C ALA A 62 5.53 -4.80 1.11
N PHE A 63 5.38 -6.11 1.26
CA PHE A 63 6.32 -6.94 2.02
C PHE A 63 7.69 -7.04 1.37
N ILE A 64 7.77 -7.21 0.04
CA ILE A 64 9.05 -7.26 -0.68
C ILE A 64 9.87 -5.99 -0.44
N PHE A 65 9.22 -4.83 -0.34
CA PHE A 65 9.87 -3.52 -0.19
C PHE A 65 9.81 -2.94 1.22
N ASN A 66 9.43 -3.73 2.23
CA ASN A 66 9.27 -3.29 3.63
C ASN A 66 8.43 -2.00 3.76
N LEU A 67 7.32 -1.95 3.03
CA LEU A 67 6.42 -0.81 3.03
C LEU A 67 5.28 -1.00 4.03
N LYS A 68 4.92 0.09 4.71
CA LYS A 68 3.75 0.14 5.59
C LYS A 68 2.72 1.11 5.04
N GLN A 69 1.47 0.68 5.03
CA GLN A 69 0.35 1.56 4.74
C GLN A 69 0.16 2.51 5.95
N VAL A 70 0.03 3.82 5.70
CA VAL A 70 -0.09 4.85 6.76
C VAL A 70 -1.43 5.60 6.82
N ILE A 71 -2.36 5.33 5.89
CA ILE A 71 -3.66 6.00 5.84
C ILE A 71 -4.69 5.20 6.64
N LEU A 72 -5.14 5.72 7.77
CA LEU A 72 -6.05 5.02 8.69
C LEU A 72 -7.50 5.52 8.60
N GLU A 73 -7.73 6.64 7.93
CA GLU A 73 -9.04 7.28 7.83
C GLU A 73 -9.61 7.19 6.40
N PRO A 74 -10.94 7.08 6.24
CA PRO A 74 -11.57 7.04 4.93
C PRO A 74 -11.18 8.22 4.04
N THR A 75 -10.69 7.93 2.83
CA THR A 75 -10.33 8.96 1.83
C THR A 75 -11.47 9.27 0.88
N ARG A 76 -12.48 8.39 0.83
CA ARG A 76 -13.73 8.60 0.11
C ARG A 76 -14.92 8.37 1.03
N VAL A 77 -15.70 9.44 1.23
CA VAL A 77 -16.94 9.42 2.03
C VAL A 77 -18.13 9.72 1.12
N THR A 78 -19.15 8.87 1.19
CA THR A 78 -20.45 9.06 0.53
C THR A 78 -21.57 8.94 1.58
N PRO A 79 -22.82 9.30 1.25
CA PRO A 79 -23.94 9.11 2.18
C PRO A 79 -24.17 7.67 2.63
N HIS A 80 -23.62 6.68 1.90
CA HIS A 80 -23.88 5.26 2.13
C HIS A 80 -22.63 4.45 2.48
N SER A 81 -21.43 5.03 2.36
CA SER A 81 -20.19 4.28 2.56
C SER A 81 -19.01 5.18 2.92
N GLN A 82 -18.05 4.61 3.62
CA GLN A 82 -16.75 5.22 3.90
C GLN A 82 -15.67 4.21 3.54
N ASN A 83 -14.76 4.59 2.63
CA ASN A 83 -13.72 3.69 2.13
C ASN A 83 -12.36 4.40 2.09
N ILE A 84 -11.31 3.62 2.33
CA ILE A 84 -9.93 4.02 2.06
C ILE A 84 -9.58 3.55 0.65
N LEU A 85 -9.54 4.47 -0.32
CA LEU A 85 -9.23 4.17 -1.72
C LEU A 85 -7.88 4.74 -2.15
N ASP A 86 -7.49 5.85 -1.54
CA ASP A 86 -6.18 6.45 -1.69
C ASP A 86 -5.27 5.85 -0.63
N LEU A 87 -4.22 5.16 -1.08
CA LEU A 87 -3.27 4.50 -0.19
C LEU A 87 -1.93 5.20 -0.28
N THR A 88 -1.25 5.26 0.85
CA THR A 88 0.15 5.69 0.93
C THR A 88 0.92 4.63 1.69
N PHE A 89 1.93 4.08 1.04
CA PHE A 89 2.88 3.10 1.55
C PHE A 89 4.25 3.75 1.67
N VAL A 90 4.90 3.58 2.82
CA VAL A 90 6.20 4.17 3.10
C VAL A 90 7.16 3.08 3.57
N SER A 91 8.38 3.06 3.02
CA SER A 91 9.43 2.14 3.45
C SER A 91 9.91 2.46 4.86
N ASP A 92 10.20 1.45 5.67
CA ASP A 92 10.73 1.62 7.04
C ASP A 92 12.03 2.45 7.11
N ASN A 93 12.81 2.49 6.03
CA ASN A 93 14.05 3.27 5.92
C ASN A 93 13.85 4.80 5.95
N PHE A 94 12.61 5.29 5.96
CA PHE A 94 12.31 6.70 6.26
C PHE A 94 12.33 7.02 7.75
N THR A 95 12.20 6.01 8.63
CA THR A 95 12.23 6.22 10.07
C THR A 95 13.67 6.41 10.53
N ASN A 96 14.18 7.64 10.43
CA ASN A 96 15.46 8.02 11.00
C ASN A 96 15.31 8.10 12.53
N THR A 97 15.21 6.93 13.19
CA THR A 97 15.44 6.88 14.63
C THR A 97 16.95 6.80 14.82
N GLU A 98 17.58 7.97 14.81
CA GLU A 98 18.66 8.19 15.77
C GLU A 98 18.05 7.96 17.15
N ARG A 99 18.07 6.71 17.61
CA ARG A 99 18.00 6.41 19.03
C ARG A 99 19.26 7.05 19.62
N VAL A 100 19.12 8.30 20.05
CA VAL A 100 20.04 8.90 21.00
C VAL A 100 20.07 7.96 22.19
N GLY A 101 21.14 7.18 22.28
CA GLY A 101 21.39 6.29 23.39
C GLY A 101 21.30 7.09 24.68
N LYS A 102 20.48 6.62 25.62
CA LYS A 102 20.61 7.01 27.01
C LYS A 102 21.24 5.83 27.73
N TYR A 103 22.49 6.05 28.15
CA TYR A 103 23.19 5.26 29.15
C TYR A 103 22.43 5.25 30.47
#